data_AF-A0A7X7VHE6-F1
#
_entry.id   AF-A0A7X7VHE6-F1
#
_cell.length_a   1.000
_cell.length_b   1.000
_cell.length_c   1.000
_cell.angle_alpha   90.00
_cell.angle_beta   90.00
_cell.angle_gamma   90.00
#
_symmetry.space_group_name_H-M   'P 1'
#
loop_
_entity.id
_entity.type
_entity.pdbx_description
1 polymer ?
#
loop_
_entity_poly.entity_id
_entity_poly.type
_entity_poly.pdbx_seq_one_letter_code
_entity_poly.pdbx_strand_id
1 'polypeptide(L)'
;KHYTPKHLEEVKAIMARRGAPVIRAIWNECHGVWMAIEGCHRIRAAQELGLTPIIKDISRQKRVRMQVDGENVRVSVRRLAEELQDEAPRAELITFRP
;
A
#
# COMPACT_ATOMS: atom_id res chain seq x y z
N LYS A 1 6.04 0.48 -12.92
CA LYS A 1 5.37 -0.80 -13.32
C LYS A 1 3.97 -0.48 -13.83
N HIS A 2 3.68 -0.83 -15.09
CA HIS A 2 2.48 -0.41 -15.83
C HIS A 2 1.20 -1.08 -15.34
N TYR A 3 0.17 -0.26 -15.11
CA TYR A 3 -1.21 -0.68 -14.88
C TYR A 3 -1.75 -1.36 -16.14
N THR A 4 -2.23 -2.61 -16.05
CA THR A 4 -3.02 -3.24 -17.11
C THR A 4 -4.36 -3.68 -16.51
N PRO A 5 -5.51 -3.32 -17.13
CA PRO A 5 -6.83 -3.70 -16.65
C PRO A 5 -7.00 -5.21 -16.41
N LYS A 6 -6.34 -6.04 -17.25
CA LYS A 6 -6.35 -7.50 -17.10
C LYS A 6 -5.75 -7.98 -15.78
N HIS A 7 -4.65 -7.36 -15.32
CA HIS A 7 -4.01 -7.75 -14.06
C HIS A 7 -4.85 -7.36 -12.84
N LEU A 8 -5.64 -6.29 -12.93
CA LEU A 8 -6.56 -5.91 -11.86
C LEU A 8 -7.68 -6.94 -11.67
N GLU A 9 -8.24 -7.45 -12.77
CA GLU A 9 -9.28 -8.49 -12.72
C GLU A 9 -8.76 -9.82 -12.13
N GLU A 10 -7.53 -10.21 -12.45
CA GLU A 10 -6.88 -11.37 -11.84
C GLU A 10 -6.70 -11.19 -10.33
N VAL A 11 -6.25 -10.00 -9.90
CA VAL A 11 -6.10 -9.65 -8.48
C VAL A 11 -7.44 -9.67 -7.77
N LYS A 12 -8.50 -9.12 -8.37
CA LYS A 12 -9.86 -9.17 -7.82
C LYS A 12 -10.37 -10.59 -7.67
N ALA A 13 -10.19 -11.45 -8.68
CA ALA A 13 -10.64 -12.84 -8.61
C ALA A 13 -9.95 -13.62 -7.49
N ILE A 14 -8.65 -13.39 -7.27
CA ILE A 14 -7.91 -13.98 -6.14
C ILE A 14 -8.43 -13.44 -4.82
N MET A 15 -8.63 -12.13 -4.71
CA MET A 15 -9.06 -11.47 -3.48
C MET A 15 -10.51 -11.79 -3.10
N ALA A 16 -11.41 -11.98 -4.06
CA ALA A 16 -12.78 -12.44 -3.81
C ALA A 16 -12.81 -13.80 -3.09
N ARG A 17 -11.81 -14.66 -3.33
CA ARG A 17 -11.68 -15.97 -2.67
C ARG A 17 -10.90 -15.91 -1.36
N ARG A 18 -9.89 -15.05 -1.26
CA ARG A 18 -8.95 -15.00 -0.14
C ARG A 18 -9.28 -13.92 0.91
N GLY A 19 -10.22 -13.03 0.61
CA GLY A 19 -10.59 -11.91 1.47
C GLY A 19 -9.65 -10.71 1.38
N ALA A 20 -9.73 -9.85 2.38
CA ALA A 20 -9.01 -8.59 2.44
C ALA A 20 -7.47 -8.79 2.42
N PRO A 21 -6.72 -7.92 1.70
CA PRO A 21 -5.28 -8.02 1.64
C PRO A 21 -4.64 -7.44 2.93
N VAL A 22 -3.51 -8.01 3.32
CA VAL A 22 -2.60 -7.37 4.28
C VAL A 22 -1.69 -6.41 3.53
N ILE A 23 -1.66 -5.16 3.96
CA ILE A 23 -0.88 -4.07 3.35
C ILE A 23 0.07 -3.50 4.39
N ARG A 24 1.37 -3.44 4.06
CA ARG A 24 2.34 -2.72 4.88
C ARG A 24 2.19 -1.22 4.67
N ALA A 25 2.04 -0.47 5.75
CA ALA A 25 1.89 0.97 5.71
C ALA A 25 2.61 1.66 6.87
N ILE A 26 2.91 2.94 6.65
CA ILE A 26 3.50 3.84 7.64
C ILE A 26 2.44 4.87 8.03
N TRP A 27 2.26 5.12 9.32
CA TRP A 27 1.36 6.16 9.80
C TRP A 27 1.97 7.55 9.57
N ASN A 28 1.20 8.46 8.99
CA ASN A 28 1.59 9.86 8.82
C ASN A 28 0.76 10.72 9.79
N GLU A 29 1.41 11.20 10.86
CA GLU A 29 0.78 12.04 11.87
C GLU A 29 0.33 13.42 11.32
N CYS A 30 1.07 13.98 10.36
CA CYS A 30 0.78 15.31 9.80
C CYS A 30 -0.53 15.34 9.02
N HIS A 31 -0.88 14.24 8.34
CA HIS A 31 -2.08 14.15 7.52
C HIS A 31 -3.16 13.25 8.14
N GLY A 32 -2.86 12.50 9.19
CA GLY A 32 -3.79 11.56 9.82
C GLY A 32 -4.15 10.38 8.91
N VAL A 33 -3.19 9.88 8.12
CA VAL A 33 -3.42 8.82 7.11
C VAL A 33 -2.37 7.72 7.18
N TRP A 34 -2.75 6.53 6.71
CA TRP A 34 -1.82 5.44 6.44
C TRP A 34 -1.23 5.56 5.03
N MET A 35 0.09 5.67 4.93
CA MET A 35 0.82 5.67 3.66
C MET A 35 1.25 4.24 3.32
N ALA A 36 0.59 3.64 2.33
CA ALA A 36 0.92 2.30 1.87
C ALA A 36 2.26 2.30 1.11
N ILE A 37 3.16 1.39 1.46
CA ILE A 37 4.46 1.25 0.79
C ILE A 37 4.43 0.23 -0.35
N GLU A 38 3.29 -0.44 -0.56
CA GLU A 38 3.13 -1.50 -1.53
C GLU A 38 1.65 -1.72 -1.89
N GLY A 39 1.42 -2.55 -2.91
CA GLY A 39 0.11 -3.14 -3.11
C GLY A 39 -0.96 -2.20 -3.67
N CYS A 40 -0.59 -1.17 -4.43
CA CYS A 40 -1.54 -0.26 -5.08
C CYS A 40 -2.71 -0.98 -5.80
N HIS A 41 -2.43 -2.04 -6.57
CA HIS A 41 -3.47 -2.85 -7.22
C HIS A 41 -4.38 -3.57 -6.21
N ARG A 42 -3.82 -4.07 -5.12
CA ARG A 42 -4.60 -4.77 -4.06
C ARG A 42 -5.47 -3.79 -3.29
N ILE A 43 -5.00 -2.57 -3.04
CA ILE A 43 -5.77 -1.50 -2.38
C ILE A 43 -6.96 -1.11 -3.25
N ARG A 44 -6.74 -0.90 -4.56
CA ARG A 44 -7.83 -0.60 -5.51
C ARG A 44 -8.83 -1.74 -5.64
N ALA A 45 -8.33 -2.98 -5.81
CA ALA A 45 -9.19 -4.16 -5.85
C ALA A 45 -10.00 -4.34 -4.56
N ALA A 46 -9.39 -4.07 -3.40
CA ALA A 46 -10.10 -4.11 -2.11
C ALA A 46 -11.26 -3.11 -2.08
N GLN A 47 -11.03 -1.88 -2.56
CA GLN A 47 -12.05 -0.84 -2.59
C GLN A 47 -13.23 -1.23 -3.49
N GLU A 48 -12.93 -1.74 -4.69
CA GLU A 48 -13.97 -2.19 -5.63
C GLU A 48 -14.74 -3.42 -5.15
N LEU A 49 -14.11 -4.29 -4.38
CA LEU A 49 -14.74 -5.48 -3.81
C LEU A 49 -15.44 -5.22 -2.46
N GLY A 50 -15.41 -3.99 -1.94
CA GLY A 50 -15.96 -3.69 -0.62
C GLY A 50 -15.21 -4.38 0.53
N LEU A 51 -13.92 -4.70 0.33
CA LEU A 51 -13.06 -5.31 1.33
C LEU A 51 -12.19 -4.23 1.98
N THR A 52 -12.12 -4.24 3.31
CA THR A 52 -11.23 -3.32 4.06
C THR A 52 -9.87 -3.97 4.29
N PRO A 53 -8.77 -3.43 3.73
CA PRO A 53 -7.43 -3.98 3.94
C PRO A 53 -7.03 -4.03 5.40
N ILE A 54 -6.27 -5.06 5.77
CA ILE A 54 -5.64 -5.16 7.09
C ILE A 54 -4.31 -4.41 7.03
N ILE A 55 -4.19 -3.35 7.82
CA ILE A 55 -2.94 -2.59 7.91
C ILE A 55 -1.94 -3.36 8.78
N LYS A 56 -0.79 -3.66 8.19
CA LYS A 56 0.41 -4.07 8.91
C LYS A 56 1.28 -2.84 9.13
N ASP A 57 1.15 -2.25 10.32
CA ASP A 57 1.95 -1.10 10.72
C ASP A 57 3.45 -1.47 10.76
N ILE A 58 4.25 -0.72 10.00
CA ILE A 58 5.71 -0.85 9.98
C ILE A 58 6.43 0.41 10.45
N SER A 59 5.71 1.42 10.94
CA SER A 59 6.22 2.76 11.26
C SER A 59 7.37 2.75 12.28
N ARG A 60 7.38 1.76 13.17
CA ARG A 60 8.41 1.60 14.21
C ARG A 60 9.58 0.69 13.81
N GLN A 61 9.57 0.12 12.61
CA GLN A 61 10.68 -0.72 12.16
C GLN A 61 11.87 0.16 11.75
N LYS A 62 13.10 -0.32 11.96
CA LYS A 62 14.30 0.42 11.52
C LYS A 62 14.45 0.39 10.00
N ARG A 63 14.23 -0.78 9.40
CA ARG A 63 14.42 -1.02 7.96
C ARG A 63 13.35 -1.97 7.44
N VAL A 64 13.00 -1.80 6.17
CA VAL A 64 12.05 -2.66 5.46
C VAL A 64 12.65 -3.14 4.15
N ARG A 65 12.28 -4.36 3.73
CA ARG A 65 12.61 -4.88 2.39
C ARG A 65 11.52 -4.47 1.41
N MET A 66 11.94 -3.93 0.28
CA MET A 66 11.07 -3.48 -0.82
C MET A 66 11.68 -3.91 -2.16
N GLN A 67 10.82 -4.05 -3.17
CA GLN A 67 11.27 -4.30 -4.53
C GLN A 67 11.32 -2.97 -5.28
N VAL A 68 12.51 -2.56 -5.72
CA VAL A 68 12.72 -1.38 -6.56
C VAL A 68 13.37 -1.87 -7.85
N ASP A 69 12.76 -1.60 -9.00
CA ASP A 69 13.24 -2.02 -10.32
C ASP A 69 13.59 -3.51 -10.47
N GLY A 70 12.88 -4.36 -9.73
CA GLY A 70 13.07 -5.82 -9.75
C GLY A 70 14.01 -6.33 -8.66
N GLU A 71 14.79 -5.47 -8.02
CA GLU A 71 15.74 -5.83 -6.99
C GLU A 71 15.18 -5.67 -5.58
N ASN A 72 15.59 -6.56 -4.67
CA ASN A 72 15.22 -6.49 -3.27
C ASN A 72 16.18 -5.60 -2.50
N VAL A 73 15.72 -4.40 -2.14
CA VAL A 73 16.52 -3.41 -1.39
C VAL A 73 16.03 -3.28 0.05
N ARG A 74 16.97 -2.98 0.97
CA ARG A 74 16.67 -2.65 2.37
C ARG A 74 16.74 -1.15 2.59
N VAL A 75 15.60 -0.50 2.75
CA VAL A 75 15.51 0.94 2.99
C VAL A 75 15.25 1.25 4.46
N SER A 76 15.66 2.43 4.92
CA SER A 76 15.30 2.95 6.25
C SER A 76 13.82 3.35 6.23
N VAL A 77 13.05 2.90 7.21
CA VAL A 77 11.63 3.29 7.31
C VAL A 77 11.49 4.78 7.57
N ARG A 78 12.37 5.35 8.40
CA ARG A 78 12.37 6.80 8.67
C ARG A 78 12.53 7.60 7.38
N ARG A 79 13.53 7.27 6.56
CA ARG A 79 13.80 7.96 5.29
C ARG A 79 12.64 7.78 4.31
N LEU A 80 12.09 6.56 4.26
CA LEU A 80 10.93 6.28 3.43
C LEU A 80 9.69 7.08 3.87
N ALA A 81 9.49 7.26 5.18
CA ALA A 81 8.39 8.06 5.70
C ALA A 81 8.52 9.54 5.31
N GLU A 82 9.75 10.08 5.39
CA GLU A 82 10.08 11.45 4.94
C GLU A 82 9.80 11.60 3.43
N GLU A 83 10.30 10.67 2.60
CA GLU A 83 10.06 10.67 1.14
C GLU A 83 8.56 10.57 0.79
N LEU A 84 7.82 9.68 1.46
CA LEU A 84 6.37 9.54 1.23
C LEU A 84 5.58 10.75 1.70
N GLN A 85 6.03 11.44 2.75
CA GLN A 85 5.40 12.66 3.22
C GLN A 85 5.58 13.80 2.21
N ASP A 86 6.76 13.92 1.60
CA ASP A 86 7.00 14.91 0.54
C ASP A 86 6.15 14.64 -0.71
N GLU A 87 5.88 13.37 -1.01
CA GLU A 87 5.00 12.97 -2.12
C GLU A 87 3.51 12.97 -1.79
N ALA A 88 3.13 13.01 -0.51
CA ALA A 88 1.74 12.89 -0.05
C ALA A 88 0.77 13.88 -0.73
N PRO A 89 1.14 15.16 -1.00
CA PRO A 89 0.25 16.10 -1.70
C PRO A 89 -0.12 15.68 -3.13
N ARG A 90 0.64 14.76 -3.73
CA ARG A 90 0.42 14.24 -5.09
C ARG A 90 -0.25 12.87 -5.09
N ALA A 91 -0.43 12.26 -3.91
CA ALA A 91 -0.98 10.93 -3.77
C ALA A 91 -2.51 10.92 -3.81
N GLU A 92 -3.07 9.81 -4.29
CA GLU A 92 -4.51 9.56 -4.27
C GLU A 92 -4.94 9.07 -2.88
N LEU A 93 -5.90 9.76 -2.27
CA LEU A 93 -6.50 9.32 -1.01
C LEU A 93 -7.59 8.28 -1.29
N ILE A 94 -7.39 7.05 -0.80
CA ILE A 94 -8.36 5.97 -0.90
C ILE A 94 -8.98 5.74 0.47
N THR A 95 -10.32 5.74 0.51
CA THR A 95 -11.09 5.51 1.74
C THR A 95 -11.81 4.16 1.69
N PHE A 96 -11.85 3.50 2.85
CA PHE A 96 -12.55 2.24 3.07
C PHE A 96 -13.60 2.48 4.15
N ARG A 97 -14.84 2.03 3.91
CA ARG A 97 -15.89 2.08 4.91
C ARG A 97 -15.82 0.79 5.75
N PRO A 98 -15.95 0.87 7.10
CA PRO A 98 -16.03 -0.30 7.95
C PRO A 98 -17.21 -1.21 7.62
#